data_AF-T1AFK5-F1
#
_entry.id   AF-T1AFK5-F1
#
_cell.length_a   1.000
_cell.length_b   1.000
_cell.length_c   1.000
_cell.angle_alpha   90.00
_cell.angle_beta   90.00
_cell.angle_gamma   90.00
#
_symmetry.space_group_name_H-M   'P 1'
#
loop_
_entity.id
_entity.type
_entity.pdbx_description
1 polymer ?
#
loop_
_entity_poly.entity_id
_entity_poly.type
_entity_poly.pdbx_seq_one_letter_code
_entity_poly.pdbx_strand_id
1 'polypeptide(L)'
;MVEHVDDDETALAELSRVCAPGGTLLLSVPLHEAAWTAFDDFVGHRRRYEPQDLADKLRRHGFDIERSAVFGMQPKSPRLIAWSMWHLTHHRERAMWWYNHV
;
A
#
# COMPACT_ATOMS: atom_id res chain seq x y z
N MET A 1 3.40 3.90 2.46
CA MET A 1 3.51 4.97 3.49
C MET A 1 2.14 5.52 3.88
N VAL A 2 1.40 6.14 2.95
CA VAL A 2 0.09 6.79 3.24
C VAL A 2 -0.99 5.75 3.60
N GLU A 3 -0.88 4.55 3.06
CA GLU A 3 -1.72 3.39 3.37
C GLU A 3 -1.50 2.80 4.77
N HIS A 4 -0.46 3.22 5.50
CA HIS A 4 -0.16 2.73 6.86
C HIS A 4 -0.60 3.68 7.98
N VAL A 5 -1.08 4.88 7.67
CA VAL A 5 -1.54 5.86 8.66
C VAL A 5 -3.06 5.86 8.75
N ASP A 6 -3.65 6.11 9.91
CA ASP A 6 -5.11 6.17 10.06
C ASP A 6 -5.72 7.44 9.47
N ASP A 7 -4.98 8.55 9.50
CA ASP A 7 -5.36 9.83 8.90
C ASP A 7 -4.48 10.12 7.67
N ASP A 8 -4.91 9.62 6.51
CA ASP A 8 -4.21 9.87 5.26
C ASP A 8 -4.45 11.27 4.69
N GLU A 9 -5.53 11.94 5.09
CA GLU A 9 -5.81 13.31 4.66
C GLU A 9 -4.73 14.25 5.22
N THR A 10 -4.38 14.13 6.50
CA THR A 10 -3.27 14.89 7.10
C THR A 10 -1.93 14.53 6.46
N ALA A 11 -1.68 13.24 6.17
CA ALA A 11 -0.44 12.84 5.52
C ALA A 11 -0.29 13.43 4.11
N LEU A 12 -1.36 13.46 3.31
CA LEU A 12 -1.35 14.07 1.99
C LEU A 12 -1.23 15.60 2.05
N ALA A 13 -1.87 16.24 3.03
CA ALA A 13 -1.71 17.68 3.25
C ALA A 13 -0.26 18.04 3.58
N GLU A 14 0.40 17.25 4.43
CA GLU A 14 1.82 17.46 4.73
C GLU A 14 2.72 17.21 3.53
N LEU A 15 2.43 16.19 2.71
CA LEU A 15 3.14 15.96 1.45
C LEU A 15 2.99 17.17 0.51
N SER A 16 1.80 17.75 0.42
CA SER A 16 1.56 18.98 -0.35
C SER A 16 2.36 20.17 0.20
N ARG A 17 2.32 20.38 1.52
CA ARG A 17 3.00 21.48 2.22
C ARG A 17 4.52 21.47 2.04
N VAL A 18 5.14 20.28 2.05
CA VAL A 18 6.61 20.12 1.94
C VAL A 18 7.09 19.99 0.50
N CYS A 19 6.20 19.72 -0.45
CA CYS A 19 6.54 19.69 -1.86
C CYS A 19 6.93 21.11 -2.31
N ALA A 20 8.07 21.24 -2.97
CA ALA A 20 8.45 22.51 -3.58
C ALA A 20 7.44 22.90 -4.67
N PRO A 21 7.20 24.19 -4.93
CA PRO A 21 6.38 24.62 -6.06
C PRO A 21 6.88 24.00 -7.37
N GLY A 22 6.01 23.28 -8.09
CA GLY A 22 6.36 22.54 -9.32
C GLY A 22 7.09 21.21 -9.09
N GLY A 23 7.22 20.76 -7.84
CA GLY A 23 7.78 19.45 -7.51
C GLY A 23 6.85 18.29 -7.89
N THR A 24 7.45 17.10 -8.10
CA THR A 24 6.72 15.89 -8.45
C THR A 24 6.62 14.94 -7.25
N LEU A 25 5.40 14.50 -6.94
CA LEU A 25 5.16 13.42 -5.99
C LEU A 25 5.16 12.07 -6.72
N LEU A 26 6.04 11.15 -6.32
CA LEU A 26 5.97 9.75 -6.70
C LEU A 26 5.34 8.94 -5.57
N LEU A 27 4.15 8.38 -5.82
CA LEU A 27 3.38 7.62 -4.83
C LEU A 27 3.11 6.21 -5.34
N SER A 28 3.43 5.20 -4.52
CA SER A 28 3.04 3.81 -4.74
C SER A 28 2.18 3.37 -3.56
N VAL A 29 0.94 2.97 -3.86
CA VAL A 29 -0.06 2.53 -2.87
C VAL A 29 -0.82 1.32 -3.41
N PRO A 30 -1.29 0.41 -2.54
CA PRO A 30 -2.11 -0.71 -2.98
C PRO A 30 -3.50 -0.23 -3.41
N LEU A 31 -3.98 -0.81 -4.52
CA LEU A 31 -5.29 -0.51 -5.10
C LEU A 31 -6.31 -1.62 -4.81
N HIS A 32 -7.57 -1.25 -4.94
CA HIS A 32 -8.76 -2.07 -4.82
C HIS A 32 -8.95 -2.70 -3.43
N GLU A 33 -9.93 -2.21 -2.69
CA GLU A 33 -10.24 -2.74 -1.34
C GLU A 33 -10.65 -4.21 -1.39
N ALA A 34 -11.39 -4.61 -2.44
CA ALA A 34 -11.78 -6.00 -2.66
C ALA A 34 -10.59 -6.97 -2.84
N ALA A 35 -9.37 -6.45 -3.07
CA ALA A 35 -8.16 -7.26 -3.18
C ALA A 35 -7.38 -7.37 -1.85
N TRP A 36 -7.98 -6.99 -0.72
CA TRP A 36 -7.39 -7.15 0.62
C TRP A 36 -7.06 -8.60 0.95
N THR A 37 -5.91 -8.82 1.59
CA THR A 37 -5.43 -10.15 1.99
C THR A 37 -4.77 -10.11 3.37
N ALA A 38 -4.50 -11.28 3.94
CA ALA A 38 -3.74 -11.40 5.20
C ALA A 38 -2.33 -10.78 5.11
N PHE A 39 -1.78 -10.56 3.91
CA PHE A 39 -0.53 -9.86 3.73
C PHE A 39 -0.66 -8.38 4.10
N ASP A 40 -1.78 -7.74 3.76
CA ASP A 40 -2.07 -6.35 4.10
C ASP A 40 -2.10 -6.16 5.61
N ASP A 41 -2.76 -7.07 6.33
CA ASP A 41 -2.77 -7.08 7.79
C ASP A 41 -1.37 -7.27 8.36
N PHE A 42 -0.61 -8.22 7.79
CA PHE A 42 0.74 -8.56 8.26
C PHE A 42 1.72 -7.39 8.12
N VAL A 43 1.67 -6.64 7.01
CA VAL A 43 2.54 -5.46 6.81
C VAL A 43 1.97 -4.20 7.47
N GLY A 44 0.78 -4.27 8.05
CA GLY A 44 0.15 -3.16 8.77
C GLY A 44 -0.45 -2.10 7.85
N HIS A 45 -0.97 -2.49 6.68
CA HIS A 45 -1.82 -1.61 5.90
C HIS A 45 -3.09 -1.28 6.70
N ARG A 46 -3.59 -0.06 6.50
CA ARG A 46 -4.86 0.43 7.05
C ARG A 46 -5.95 0.52 5.99
N ARG A 47 -5.56 0.68 4.72
CA ARG A 47 -6.49 0.77 3.58
C ARG A 47 -5.83 0.44 2.25
N ARG A 48 -6.67 0.14 1.27
CA ARG A 48 -6.35 0.19 -0.16
C ARG A 48 -7.26 1.22 -0.81
N TYR A 49 -6.84 1.78 -1.93
CA TYR A 49 -7.61 2.83 -2.59
C TYR A 49 -8.30 2.33 -3.84
N GLU A 50 -9.54 2.78 -4.07
CA GLU A 50 -10.09 2.74 -5.43
C GLU A 50 -9.41 3.82 -6.28
N PRO A 51 -9.04 3.54 -7.55
CA PRO A 51 -8.25 4.47 -8.36
C PRO A 51 -8.87 5.86 -8.51
N GLN A 52 -10.19 5.93 -8.65
CA GLN A 52 -10.92 7.20 -8.80
C GLN A 52 -10.90 8.01 -7.50
N ASP A 53 -11.20 7.36 -6.37
CA ASP A 53 -11.16 8.00 -5.06
C ASP A 53 -9.76 8.51 -4.69
N LEU A 54 -8.71 7.76 -5.05
CA LEU A 54 -7.33 8.22 -4.88
C LEU A 54 -7.04 9.46 -5.74
N ALA A 55 -7.46 9.47 -7.00
CA ALA A 55 -7.24 10.60 -7.88
C ALA A 55 -7.94 11.86 -7.36
N ASP A 56 -9.20 11.72 -6.91
CA ASP A 56 -9.94 12.84 -6.34
C ASP A 56 -9.36 13.31 -5.01
N LYS A 57 -8.87 12.39 -4.17
CA LYS A 57 -8.14 12.75 -2.94
C LYS A 57 -6.86 13.51 -3.26
N LEU A 58 -6.04 13.04 -4.20
CA LEU A 58 -4.81 13.73 -4.61
C LEU A 58 -5.08 15.15 -5.13
N ARG A 59 -6.12 15.32 -5.97
CA ARG A 59 -6.54 16.65 -6.45
C ARG A 59 -6.93 17.60 -5.34
N ARG A 60 -7.66 17.11 -4.32
CA ARG A 60 -8.02 17.92 -3.14
C ARG A 60 -6.79 18.43 -2.38
N HIS A 61 -5.66 17.73 -2.47
CA HIS A 61 -4.38 18.12 -1.87
C HIS A 61 -3.43 18.84 -2.84
N GLY A 62 -3.94 19.31 -3.99
CA GLY A 62 -3.15 20.10 -4.94
C GLY A 62 -2.25 19.28 -5.85
N PHE A 63 -2.47 17.97 -5.97
CA PHE A 63 -1.73 17.10 -6.89
C PHE A 63 -2.60 16.67 -8.07
N ASP A 64 -2.09 16.88 -9.28
CA ASP A 64 -2.66 16.32 -10.50
C ASP A 64 -1.88 15.09 -10.96
N ILE A 65 -2.59 14.05 -11.39
CA ILE A 65 -1.96 12.82 -11.89
C ILE A 65 -1.48 13.06 -13.33
N GLU A 66 -0.16 13.22 -13.50
CA GLU A 66 0.44 13.25 -14.84
C GLU A 66 0.57 11.85 -15.46
N ARG A 67 0.92 10.85 -14.63
CA ARG A 67 1.12 9.45 -15.06
C ARG A 67 0.68 8.51 -13.96
N SER A 68 0.10 7.39 -14.37
CA SER A 68 -0.17 6.25 -13.50
C SER A 68 0.14 4.95 -14.24
N ALA A 69 0.57 3.95 -13.49
CA ALA A 69 0.78 2.60 -14.00
C ALA A 69 0.41 1.60 -12.91
N VAL A 70 -0.22 0.50 -13.30
CA VAL A 70 -0.47 -0.62 -12.40
C VAL A 70 0.81 -1.43 -12.31
N PHE A 71 1.31 -1.60 -11.08
CA PHE A 71 2.52 -2.36 -10.80
C PHE A 71 2.31 -3.22 -9.55
N GLY A 72 2.81 -4.45 -9.55
CA GLY A 72 2.74 -5.38 -8.43
C GLY A 72 2.33 -6.79 -8.85
N MET A 73 2.57 -7.76 -7.96
CA MET A 73 2.08 -9.13 -8.12
C MET A 73 0.80 -9.32 -7.31
N GLN A 74 -0.31 -9.65 -7.97
CA GLN A 74 -1.50 -10.14 -7.29
C GLN A 74 -1.39 -11.66 -7.11
N PRO A 75 -1.34 -12.17 -5.87
CA PRO A 75 -1.29 -13.61 -5.63
C PRO A 75 -2.59 -14.27 -6.11
N LYS A 76 -2.47 -15.38 -6.85
CA LYS A 76 -3.65 -16.09 -7.40
C LYS A 76 -4.52 -16.77 -6.33
N SER A 77 -3.98 -17.01 -5.13
CA SER A 77 -4.68 -17.76 -4.07
C SER A 77 -4.61 -17.02 -2.73
N PRO A 78 -5.72 -16.41 -2.29
CA PRO A 78 -5.82 -15.79 -0.96
C PRO A 78 -5.59 -16.79 0.18
N ARG A 79 -5.92 -18.08 -0.02
CA ARG A 79 -5.73 -19.13 0.99
C ARG A 79 -4.25 -19.45 1.21
N LEU A 80 -3.46 -19.51 0.14
CA LEU A 80 -2.01 -19.73 0.26
C LEU A 80 -1.34 -18.54 0.95
N ILE A 81 -1.77 -17.31 0.64
CA ILE A 81 -1.33 -16.09 1.33
C ILE A 81 -1.66 -16.16 2.82
N ALA A 82 -2.90 -16.49 3.18
CA ALA A 82 -3.31 -16.59 4.58
C ALA A 82 -2.47 -17.62 5.35
N TRP A 83 -2.24 -18.79 4.75
CA TRP A 83 -1.42 -19.83 5.35
C TRP A 83 0.05 -19.40 5.52
N SER A 84 0.63 -18.75 4.51
CA SER A 84 2.02 -18.27 4.61
C SER A 84 2.18 -17.16 5.65
N MET A 85 1.23 -16.22 5.74
CA MET A 85 1.24 -15.17 6.76
C MET A 85 1.06 -15.74 8.17
N TRP A 86 0.20 -16.74 8.33
CA TRP A 86 0.06 -17.47 9.60
C TRP A 86 1.39 -18.12 10.02
N HIS A 87 2.09 -18.78 9.08
CA HIS A 87 3.39 -19.39 9.36
C HIS A 87 4.45 -18.34 9.73
N LEU A 88 4.49 -17.20 9.03
CA LEU A 88 5.40 -16.09 9.34
C LEU A 88 5.14 -15.47 10.72
N THR A 89 3.89 -15.42 11.16
CA THR A 89 3.51 -14.87 12.46
C THR A 89 3.75 -15.83 13.62
N HIS A 90 3.55 -17.14 13.43
CA HIS A 90 3.63 -18.14 14.50
C HIS A 90 4.96 -18.92 14.53
N HIS A 91 5.68 -18.99 13.42
CA HIS A 91 6.94 -19.73 13.26
C HIS A 91 8.03 -18.87 12.60
N ARG A 92 8.12 -17.60 13.01
CA ARG A 92 8.93 -16.53 12.39
C ARG A 92 10.36 -16.95 12.04
N GLU A 93 11.11 -17.56 12.95
CA GLU A 93 12.52 -17.94 12.71
C GLU A 93 12.67 -18.92 11.54
N ARG A 94 11.87 -19.99 11.54
CA ARG A 94 11.88 -20.98 10.46
C ARG A 94 11.37 -20.38 9.15
N ALA A 95 10.29 -19.61 9.21
CA ALA A 95 9.69 -18.97 8.05
C ALA A 95 10.67 -17.98 7.37
N MET A 96 11.36 -17.14 8.15
CA MET A 96 12.36 -16.21 7.65
C MET A 96 13.61 -16.92 7.13
N TRP A 97 14.01 -18.04 7.74
CA TRP A 97 15.11 -18.84 7.23
C TRP A 97 14.82 -19.36 5.82
N TRP A 98 13.64 -19.95 5.60
CA TRP A 98 13.20 -20.41 4.27
C TRP A 98 13.09 -19.27 3.26
N TYR A 99 12.49 -18.13 3.65
CA TYR A 99 12.36 -16.97 2.76
C TYR A 99 13.72 -16.42 2.30
N ASN A 100 14.74 -16.45 3.16
CA ASN A 100 16.06 -15.89 2.85
C ASN A 100 17.01 -16.89 2.15
N HIS A 101 16.71 -18.19 2.15
CA HIS A 101 17.61 -19.25 1.65
C HIS A 101 17.04 -20.03 0.45
N VAL A 102 15.91 -19.60 -0.11
CA VAL A 102 15.31 -20.14 -1.33
C VAL A 102 15.36 -19.10 -2.44
#